data_AF-A0A8W7Q217-F1
#
_entry.id   AF-A0A8W7Q217-F1
#
_cell.length_a   1.000
_cell.length_b   1.000
_cell.length_c   1.000
_cell.angle_alpha   90.00
_cell.angle_beta   90.00
_cell.angle_gamma   90.00
#
_symmetry.space_group_name_H-M   'P 1'
#
loop_
_entity.id
_entity.type
_entity.pdbx_description
1 polymer ?
#
loop_
_entity_poly.entity_id
_entity_poly.type
_entity_poly.pdbx_seq_one_letter_code
_entity_poly.pdbx_strand_id
1 'polypeptide(L)'
;MKYHEKYGDAFYGGPNVILQGLHKDTPAAIDNMVKDLEGQIAKRKKFSRRRTHNDDADIDYINEKNARFNKKLERFYGEHTAEIKQNLERGTAI
;
A
#
# COMPACT_ATOMS: atom_id res chain seq x y z
N MET A 1 -1.21 -36.13 -16.29
CA MET A 1 -2.27 -35.72 -17.24
C MET A 1 -2.53 -34.24 -17.06
N LYS A 2 -2.38 -33.46 -18.12
CA LYS A 2 -2.65 -32.02 -18.08
C LYS A 2 -4.16 -31.82 -17.93
N TYR A 3 -4.63 -30.92 -17.06
CA TYR A 3 -6.06 -30.77 -16.75
C TYR A 3 -6.99 -30.63 -17.97
N HIS A 4 -6.51 -30.11 -19.10
CA HIS A 4 -7.26 -30.07 -20.37
C HIS A 4 -7.68 -31.45 -20.91
N GLU A 5 -6.86 -32.51 -20.78
CA GLU A 5 -7.23 -33.87 -21.17
C GLU A 5 -8.30 -34.45 -20.25
N LYS A 6 -8.24 -34.09 -18.96
CA LYS A 6 -9.16 -34.58 -17.93
C LYS A 6 -10.56 -33.98 -18.08
N TYR A 7 -10.64 -32.70 -18.44
CA TYR A 7 -11.90 -31.97 -18.53
C TYR A 7 -12.42 -31.80 -19.96
N GLY A 8 -11.63 -32.07 -21.01
CA GLY A 8 -12.07 -31.98 -22.40
C GLY A 8 -12.69 -30.62 -22.73
N ASP A 9 -13.83 -30.60 -23.41
CA ASP A 9 -14.55 -29.37 -23.75
C ASP A 9 -15.04 -28.60 -22.51
N ALA A 10 -15.27 -29.30 -21.40
CA ALA A 10 -15.64 -28.67 -20.13
C ALA A 10 -14.51 -27.79 -19.57
N PHE A 11 -13.24 -28.02 -19.94
CA PHE A 11 -12.09 -27.22 -19.51
C PHE A 11 -12.22 -25.74 -19.89
N TYR A 12 -12.86 -25.44 -21.02
CA TYR A 12 -12.99 -24.09 -21.56
C TYR A 12 -14.25 -23.35 -21.08
N GLY A 13 -15.07 -23.96 -20.21
CA GLY A 13 -16.19 -23.27 -19.56
C GLY A 13 -17.32 -22.89 -20.51
N GLY A 14 -17.87 -23.87 -21.25
CA GLY A 14 -19.07 -23.67 -22.08
C GLY A 14 -20.32 -23.24 -21.28
N PRO A 15 -21.43 -22.87 -21.96
CA PRO A 15 -22.59 -22.20 -21.36
C PRO A 15 -23.25 -22.93 -20.17
N ASN A 16 -23.12 -24.26 -20.10
CA ASN A 16 -23.78 -25.11 -19.09
C ASN A 16 -22.79 -25.99 -18.31
N VAL A 17 -21.53 -25.59 -18.16
CA VAL A 17 -20.52 -26.41 -17.47
C VAL A 17 -20.43 -26.05 -15.99
N ILE A 18 -20.70 -27.02 -15.11
CA ILE A 18 -20.49 -26.89 -13.66
C ILE A 18 -19.15 -27.54 -13.30
N LEU A 19 -18.07 -26.74 -13.29
CA LEU A 19 -16.74 -27.18 -12.82
C LEU A 19 -16.50 -26.95 -11.32
N GLN A 20 -17.36 -26.14 -10.69
CA GLN A 20 -17.18 -25.70 -9.32
C GLN A 20 -17.36 -26.87 -8.34
N GLY A 21 -16.33 -27.17 -7.54
CA GLY A 21 -16.32 -28.27 -6.56
C GLY A 21 -15.75 -29.60 -7.05
N LEU A 22 -15.49 -29.76 -8.35
CA LEU A 22 -14.86 -30.97 -8.92
C LEU A 22 -13.33 -30.95 -8.88
N HIS A 23 -12.74 -29.78 -8.64
CA HIS A 23 -11.30 -29.61 -8.52
C HIS A 23 -10.88 -29.67 -7.06
N LYS A 24 -9.91 -30.53 -6.75
CA LYS A 24 -9.16 -30.50 -5.50
C LYS A 24 -7.73 -30.16 -5.85
N ASP A 25 -7.25 -29.04 -5.32
CA ASP A 25 -5.88 -28.60 -5.52
C ASP A 25 -4.89 -29.59 -4.91
N THR A 26 -3.71 -29.66 -5.53
CA THR A 26 -2.60 -30.41 -4.95
C THR A 26 -1.99 -29.62 -3.78
N PRO A 27 -1.45 -30.29 -2.75
CA PRO A 27 -0.78 -29.60 -1.64
C PRO A 27 0.32 -28.64 -2.12
N ALA A 28 1.09 -29.03 -3.14
CA ALA A 28 2.13 -28.19 -3.72
C ALA A 28 1.60 -26.90 -4.37
N ALA A 29 0.41 -26.94 -5.00
CA ALA A 29 -0.22 -25.74 -5.56
C ALA A 29 -0.67 -24.77 -4.46
N ILE A 30 -1.21 -25.31 -3.36
CA ILE A 30 -1.58 -24.54 -2.17
C ILE A 30 -0.34 -23.87 -1.56
N ASP A 31 0.75 -24.61 -1.38
CA ASP A 31 2.00 -24.07 -0.82
C ASP A 31 2.58 -22.94 -1.68
N ASN A 32 2.50 -23.06 -3.01
CA ASN A 32 2.95 -22.00 -3.92
C ASN A 32 2.07 -20.74 -3.81
N MET A 33 0.75 -20.90 -3.68
CA MET A 33 -0.16 -19.78 -3.46
C MET A 33 0.14 -19.07 -2.13
N VAL A 34 0.39 -19.83 -1.05
CA VAL A 34 0.75 -19.27 0.26
C VAL A 34 2.04 -18.45 0.17
N LYS A 35 3.08 -18.99 -0.49
CA LYS A 35 4.35 -18.28 -0.70
C LYS A 35 4.17 -16.97 -1.48
N ASP A 36 3.33 -16.96 -2.51
CA ASP A 36 3.04 -15.73 -3.25
C ASP A 36 2.32 -14.70 -2.38
N LEU A 37 1.32 -15.11 -1.60
CA LEU A 37 0.61 -14.24 -0.67
C LEU A 37 1.54 -13.62 0.37
N GLU A 38 2.46 -14.40 0.94
CA GLU A 38 3.49 -13.90 1.85
C GLU A 38 4.38 -12.85 1.18
N GLY A 39 4.78 -13.08 -0.07
CA GLY A 39 5.53 -12.12 -0.88
C GLY A 39 4.76 -10.82 -1.11
N GLN A 40 3.47 -10.90 -1.45
CA GLN A 40 2.61 -9.74 -1.62
C GLN A 40 2.43 -8.96 -0.32
N ILE A 41 2.24 -9.64 0.81
CA ILE A 41 2.15 -9.02 2.14
C ILE A 41 3.45 -8.28 2.47
N ALA A 42 4.61 -8.90 2.23
CA ALA A 42 5.91 -8.28 2.47
C ALA A 42 6.10 -7.03 1.59
N LYS A 43 5.68 -7.07 0.33
CA LYS A 43 5.70 -5.91 -0.58
C LYS A 43 4.78 -4.79 -0.09
N ARG A 44 3.54 -5.12 0.32
CA ARG A 44 2.55 -4.16 0.83
C ARG A 44 3.06 -3.46 2.09
N LYS A 45 3.66 -4.21 3.03
CA LYS A 45 4.25 -3.64 4.26
C LYS A 45 5.35 -2.61 3.97
N LYS A 46 6.10 -2.77 2.88
CA LYS A 46 7.22 -1.88 2.50
C LYS A 46 6.79 -0.70 1.62
N PHE A 47 5.53 -0.62 1.18
CA PHE A 47 5.05 0.42 0.28
C PHE A 47 5.09 1.81 0.93
N SER A 48 4.59 1.92 2.16
CA SER A 48 4.71 3.14 2.96
C SER A 48 6.00 3.07 3.77
N ARG A 49 7.06 3.72 3.27
CA ARG A 49 8.35 3.80 3.98
C ARG A 49 8.29 4.92 5.01
N ARG A 50 8.73 4.64 6.24
CA ARG A 50 8.97 5.66 7.26
C ARG A 50 10.10 6.57 6.76
N ARG A 51 9.84 7.88 6.66
CA ARG A 51 10.89 8.87 6.40
C ARG A 51 11.77 8.96 7.64
N THR A 52 13.09 9.07 7.45
CA THR A 52 14.03 9.30 8.55
C THR A 52 13.60 10.55 9.32
N HIS A 53 13.59 10.46 10.65
CA HIS A 53 13.39 11.64 11.48
C HIS A 53 14.67 12.46 11.42
N ASN A 54 14.54 13.75 11.16
CA ASN A 54 15.63 14.69 11.35
C ASN A 54 15.46 15.29 12.73
N ASP A 55 16.37 15.01 13.64
CA ASP A 55 16.32 15.50 15.03
C ASP A 55 16.71 16.99 15.10
N ASP A 56 17.34 17.53 14.06
CA ASP A 56 17.73 18.95 13.95
C ASP A 56 16.60 19.83 13.37
N ALA A 57 15.42 19.26 13.07
CA ALA A 57 14.30 20.03 12.54
C ALA A 57 13.53 20.73 13.66
N ASP A 58 13.11 21.98 13.43
CA ASP A 58 12.24 22.70 14.37
C ASP A 58 10.94 21.93 14.62
N ILE A 59 10.65 21.70 15.90
CA ILE A 59 9.51 20.90 16.33
C ILE A 59 8.29 21.81 16.53
N ASP A 60 7.33 21.74 15.61
CA ASP A 60 6.07 22.48 15.65
C ASP A 60 4.91 21.72 16.33
N TYR A 61 5.21 20.59 16.99
CA TYR A 61 4.21 19.68 17.52
C TYR A 61 4.49 19.20 18.94
N ILE A 62 3.43 18.96 19.71
CA ILE A 62 3.50 18.43 21.08
C ILE A 62 3.42 16.89 21.10
N ASN A 63 2.75 16.28 20.11
CA ASN A 63 2.56 14.83 20.04
C ASN A 63 2.66 14.28 18.60
N GLU A 64 2.81 12.96 18.44
CA GLU A 64 3.00 12.33 17.13
C GLU A 64 1.77 12.48 16.21
N LYS A 65 0.56 12.47 16.77
CA LYS A 65 -0.67 12.67 15.98
C LYS A 65 -0.72 14.09 15.39
N ASN A 66 -0.30 15.09 16.18
CA ASN A 66 -0.17 16.48 15.78
C ASN A 66 0.93 16.62 14.71
N ALA A 67 2.10 15.99 14.88
CA ALA A 67 3.15 15.97 13.87
C ALA A 67 2.66 15.46 12.50
N ARG A 68 1.85 14.39 12.51
CA ARG A 68 1.25 13.85 11.28
C ARG A 68 0.22 14.81 10.67
N PHE A 69 -0.52 15.53 11.50
CA PHE A 69 -1.50 16.52 11.06
C PHE A 69 -0.82 17.77 10.49
N ASN A 70 0.19 18.33 11.15
CA ASN A 70 1.02 19.43 10.63
C ASN A 70 1.66 19.04 9.28
N LYS A 71 2.24 17.83 9.18
CA LYS A 71 2.74 17.29 7.90
C LYS A 71 1.66 17.10 6.83
N LYS A 72 0.39 16.96 7.20
CA LYS A 72 -0.72 16.94 6.25
C LYS A 72 -1.03 18.36 5.79
N LEU A 73 -1.19 19.29 6.73
CA LEU A 73 -1.41 20.70 6.41
C LEU A 73 -0.32 21.25 5.49
N GLU A 74 0.95 20.91 5.76
CA GLU A 74 2.08 21.33 4.93
C GLU A 74 1.97 20.89 3.47
N ARG A 75 1.48 19.67 3.22
CA ARG A 75 1.32 19.16 1.85
C ARG A 75 0.22 19.86 1.07
N PHE A 76 -0.81 20.36 1.76
CA PHE A 76 -1.97 20.99 1.11
C PHE A 76 -1.84 22.51 1.06
N TYR A 77 -1.26 23.12 2.09
CA TYR A 77 -1.25 24.56 2.26
C TYR A 77 0.16 25.17 2.19
N GLY A 78 1.22 24.38 2.26
CA GLY A 78 2.59 24.90 2.29
C GLY A 78 2.95 25.75 1.07
N GLU A 79 2.41 25.43 -0.11
CA GLU A 79 2.58 26.24 -1.33
C GLU A 79 1.93 27.63 -1.18
N HIS A 80 0.78 27.70 -0.52
CA HIS A 80 0.02 28.94 -0.36
C HIS A 80 0.44 29.76 0.86
N THR A 81 1.04 29.14 1.87
CA THR A 81 1.44 29.80 3.13
C THR A 81 2.95 30.07 3.21
N ALA A 82 3.70 29.85 2.13
CA ALA A 82 5.14 30.07 2.08
C ALA A 82 5.55 31.50 2.49
N GLU A 83 4.83 32.52 2.00
CA GLU A 83 5.08 33.92 2.35
C GLU A 83 4.84 34.21 3.83
N ILE A 84 3.73 33.69 4.37
CA ILE A 84 3.37 33.84 5.79
C ILE A 84 4.44 33.21 6.69
N LYS A 85 4.95 32.02 6.32
CA LYS A 85 6.04 31.35 7.06
C LYS A 85 7.33 32.16 7.06
N GLN A 86 7.73 32.69 5.91
CA GLN A 86 8.93 33.50 5.84
C GLN A 86 8.79 34.80 6.65
N ASN A 87 7.60 35.40 6.68
CA ASN A 87 7.34 36.59 7.49
C ASN A 87 7.42 36.28 9.00
N LEU A 88 6.95 35.10 9.43
CA LEU A 88 7.11 34.62 10.80
C LEU A 88 8.59 34.43 11.17
N GLU A 89 9.38 33.80 10.30
CA GLU A 89 10.82 33.57 10.53
C GLU A 89 11.63 34.87 10.53
N ARG A 90 11.22 35.88 9.77
CA ARG A 90 11.87 37.20 9.70
C ARG A 90 11.50 38.14 10.85
N GLY A 91 10.51 37.78 11.68
CA GLY A 91 10.11 38.54 12.86
C GLY A 91 9.37 39.85 12.60
N THR A 92 9.20 40.26 11.34
CA THR A 92 8.46 41.47 10.93
C THR A 92 7.87 41.28 9.53
N ALA A 93 6.58 41.59 9.37
CA ALA A 93 5.92 41.68 8.07
C ALA A 93 6.48 42.88 7.28
N ILE A 94 6.84 42.66 6.02
CA ILE A 94 6.89 43.70 4.98
C ILE A 94 5.49 43.80 4.37
#